data_AF-A0A1J5KQW1-F1
#
_entry.id   AF-A0A1J5KQW1-F1
#
_cell.length_a   1.000
_cell.length_b   1.000
_cell.length_c   1.000
_cell.angle_alpha   90.00
_cell.angle_beta   90.00
_cell.angle_gamma   90.00
#
_symmetry.space_group_name_H-M   'P 1'
#
loop_
_entity.id
_entity.type
_entity.pdbx_description
1 polymer ?
#
loop_
_entity_poly.entity_id
_entity_poly.type
_entity_poly.pdbx_seq_one_letter_code
_entity_poly.pdbx_strand_id
1 'polypeptide(L)'
;MLKSILSQILISILGLSLLLTGVYLVLPEMDDLKGKCYYLPSVVMQRKFKESKSLFYLQVGEKEFFRYVVKYSEIKFDEKFLIKKKKDIGEGTLNYIFDQTGYLEMKCPKNVGEYLSFR
;
A
#
# COMPACT_ATOMS: atom_id res chain seq x y z
N MET A 1 3.76 -43.13 33.70
CA MET A 1 2.83 -42.00 33.56
C MET A 1 3.51 -40.69 33.13
N LEU A 2 4.57 -40.21 33.80
CA LEU A 2 5.24 -38.93 33.45
C LEU A 2 5.71 -38.83 31.98
N LYS A 3 6.30 -39.91 31.42
CA LYS A 3 6.76 -39.95 30.02
C LYS A 3 5.64 -39.72 29.00
N SER A 4 4.43 -40.16 29.31
CA SER A 4 3.26 -39.99 28.43
C SER A 4 2.77 -38.54 28.40
N ILE A 5 2.81 -37.86 29.55
CA ILE A 5 2.40 -36.47 29.68
C ILE A 5 3.41 -35.56 28.97
N LEU A 6 4.71 -35.84 29.14
CA LEU A 6 5.79 -35.13 28.42
C LEU A 6 5.66 -35.26 26.89
N SER A 7 5.34 -36.45 26.38
CA SER A 7 5.08 -36.64 24.95
C SER A 7 3.85 -35.87 24.46
N GLN A 8 2.76 -35.80 25.24
CA GLN A 8 1.56 -35.05 24.86
C GLN A 8 1.81 -33.54 24.79
N ILE A 9 2.62 -33.01 25.72
CA ILE A 9 3.01 -31.59 25.71
C ILE A 9 3.88 -31.30 24.47
N LEU A 10 4.85 -32.17 24.16
CA LEU A 10 5.70 -32.04 22.98
C LEU A 10 4.92 -32.05 21.66
N ILE A 11 3.95 -32.96 21.52
CA ILE A 11 3.08 -33.04 20.34
C ILE A 11 2.23 -31.78 20.21
N SER A 12 1.70 -31.27 21.33
CA SER A 12 0.90 -30.05 21.35
C SER A 12 1.71 -28.82 20.93
N ILE A 13 2.95 -28.71 21.41
CA ILE A 13 3.88 -27.63 21.02
C ILE A 13 4.24 -27.74 19.53
N LEU A 14 4.51 -28.95 19.04
CA LEU A 14 4.79 -29.17 17.61
C LEU A 14 3.60 -28.75 16.75
N GLY A 15 2.38 -29.14 17.14
CA GLY A 15 1.14 -28.78 16.44
C GLY A 15 0.91 -27.27 16.41
N LEU A 16 1.15 -26.58 17.54
CA LEU A 16 1.04 -25.12 17.60
C LEU A 16 2.08 -24.44 16.71
N SER A 17 3.31 -24.96 16.65
CA SER A 17 4.37 -24.41 15.81
C SER A 17 4.06 -24.56 14.31
N LEU A 18 3.50 -25.72 13.91
CA LEU A 18 3.08 -25.98 12.53
C LEU A 18 1.92 -25.07 12.12
N LEU A 19 0.96 -24.82 13.01
CA LEU A 19 -0.12 -23.86 12.80
C LEU A 19 0.41 -22.44 12.61
N LEU A 20 1.32 -21.99 13.48
CA LEU A 20 1.94 -20.66 13.37
C LEU A 20 2.75 -20.51 12.09
N THR A 21 3.50 -21.54 11.70
CA THR A 21 4.29 -21.55 10.46
C THR A 21 3.38 -21.55 9.23
N GLY A 22 2.26 -22.29 9.27
CA GLY A 22 1.24 -22.27 8.22
C GLY A 22 0.59 -20.89 8.06
N VAL A 23 0.22 -20.24 9.17
CA VAL A 23 -0.29 -18.85 9.15
C VAL A 23 0.76 -17.88 8.61
N TYR A 24 2.04 -18.08 8.95
CA TYR A 24 3.15 -17.27 8.43
C TYR A 24 3.42 -17.47 6.94
N LEU A 25 3.24 -18.69 6.42
CA LEU A 25 3.42 -18.99 4.99
C LEU A 25 2.21 -18.62 4.12
N VAL A 26 1.01 -18.62 4.71
CA VAL A 26 -0.24 -18.18 4.03
C VAL A 26 -0.40 -16.66 4.11
N LEU A 27 0.41 -15.97 4.92
CA LEU A 27 0.54 -14.53 4.84
C LEU A 27 1.08 -14.18 3.45
N PRO A 28 0.30 -13.50 2.61
CA PRO A 28 0.72 -13.20 1.25
C PRO A 28 2.07 -12.50 1.29
N GLU A 29 3.03 -12.99 0.50
CA GLU A 29 4.29 -12.32 0.25
C GLU A 29 3.96 -10.88 -0.14
N MET A 30 4.27 -9.97 0.77
CA MET A 30 4.01 -8.57 0.55
C MET A 30 5.09 -8.11 -0.42
N ASP A 31 4.78 -8.18 -1.73
CA ASP A 31 5.49 -7.37 -2.71
C ASP A 31 5.70 -5.99 -2.09
N ASP A 32 6.94 -5.52 -2.05
CA ASP A 32 7.32 -4.34 -1.26
C ASP A 32 6.58 -3.10 -1.79
N LEU A 33 5.40 -2.82 -1.23
CA LEU A 33 4.56 -1.67 -1.58
C LEU A 33 5.16 -0.39 -1.01
N LYS A 34 6.12 -0.49 -0.07
CA LYS A 34 6.70 0.65 0.63
C LYS A 34 7.31 1.63 -0.38
N GLY A 35 6.96 2.91 -0.23
CA GLY A 35 7.49 3.98 -1.06
C GLY A 35 6.89 4.05 -2.47
N LYS A 36 5.96 3.17 -2.82
CA LYS A 36 5.23 3.25 -4.09
C LYS A 36 4.08 4.23 -3.99
N CYS A 37 3.76 4.85 -5.12
CA CYS A 37 2.58 5.70 -5.26
C CYS A 37 1.60 5.07 -6.23
N TYR A 38 0.33 5.10 -5.88
CA TYR A 38 -0.74 4.57 -6.70
C TYR A 38 -1.79 5.62 -6.98
N TYR A 39 -2.24 5.66 -8.22
CA TYR A 39 -3.38 6.46 -8.61
C TYR A 39 -4.67 5.81 -8.14
N LEU A 40 -5.58 6.60 -7.54
CA LEU A 40 -6.90 6.09 -7.15
C LEU A 40 -7.72 5.72 -8.42
N PRO A 41 -8.27 4.49 -8.52
CA PRO A 41 -9.01 4.02 -9.69
C PRO A 41 -10.12 5.01 -10.01
N SER A 42 -10.00 5.62 -11.17
CA SER A 42 -10.93 6.65 -11.56
C SER A 42 -10.87 6.86 -13.07
N VAL A 43 -11.63 6.02 -13.76
CA VAL A 43 -12.24 6.41 -15.03
C VAL A 43 -12.85 7.83 -14.93
N VAL A 44 -13.31 8.22 -13.73
CA VAL A 44 -13.77 9.57 -13.36
C VAL A 44 -12.67 10.66 -13.34
N MET A 45 -11.42 10.33 -12.99
CA MET A 45 -10.38 11.33 -12.75
C MET A 45 -9.41 11.45 -13.92
N GLN A 46 -9.39 10.54 -14.91
CA GLN A 46 -8.84 10.85 -16.23
C GLN A 46 -9.63 11.98 -16.91
N ARG A 47 -10.96 11.97 -16.79
CA ARG A 47 -11.82 13.08 -17.21
C ARG A 47 -11.53 14.33 -16.38
N LYS A 48 -11.53 14.22 -15.05
CA LYS A 48 -11.18 15.37 -14.19
C LYS A 48 -9.73 15.82 -14.33
N PHE A 49 -8.76 15.04 -14.77
CA PHE A 49 -7.37 15.50 -14.96
C PHE A 49 -7.24 16.37 -16.20
N LYS A 50 -7.99 16.05 -17.25
CA LYS A 50 -8.11 16.90 -18.44
C LYS A 50 -8.85 18.20 -18.14
N GLU A 51 -9.84 18.17 -17.23
CA GLU A 51 -10.70 19.33 -16.92
C GLU A 51 -10.21 20.17 -15.72
N SER A 52 -9.71 19.51 -14.68
CA SER A 52 -9.11 20.09 -13.48
C SER A 52 -7.64 19.69 -13.46
N LYS A 53 -6.73 20.65 -13.43
CA LYS A 53 -5.28 20.42 -13.37
C LYS A 53 -4.87 19.84 -12.00
N SER A 54 -5.54 18.79 -11.53
CA SER A 54 -5.39 18.17 -10.21
C SER A 54 -5.33 16.64 -10.34
N LEU A 55 -4.28 16.02 -9.80
CA LEU A 55 -4.14 14.57 -9.66
C LEU A 55 -4.26 14.18 -8.17
N PHE A 56 -4.97 13.10 -7.88
CA PHE A 56 -5.01 12.51 -6.54
C PHE A 56 -4.32 11.16 -6.55
N TYR A 57 -3.47 10.91 -5.55
CA TYR A 57 -2.74 9.66 -5.42
C TYR A 57 -2.58 9.29 -3.94
N LEU A 58 -2.33 8.01 -3.71
CA LEU A 58 -1.93 7.48 -2.42
C LEU A 58 -0.44 7.14 -2.44
N GLN A 59 0.28 7.57 -1.42
CA GLN A 59 1.67 7.21 -1.18
C GLN A 59 1.70 6.17 -0.06
N VAL A 60 2.24 4.99 -0.37
CA VAL A 60 2.36 3.90 0.59
C VAL A 60 3.60 4.16 1.47
N GLY A 61 3.35 4.35 2.75
CA GLY A 61 4.35 4.59 3.78
C GLY A 61 4.87 3.30 4.40
N GLU A 62 5.16 3.36 5.69
CA GLU A 62 5.73 2.23 6.41
C GLU A 62 4.70 1.12 6.66
N LYS A 63 5.21 -0.12 6.71
CA LYS A 63 4.44 -1.28 7.13
C LYS A 63 4.35 -1.28 8.65
N GLU A 64 3.15 -1.11 9.16
CA GLU A 64 2.83 -1.44 10.55
C GLU A 64 2.28 -2.87 10.60
N PHE A 65 2.23 -3.48 11.78
CA PHE A 65 1.64 -4.81 11.99
C PHE A 65 0.40 -5.03 11.12
N PHE A 66 0.57 -5.90 10.11
CA PHE A 66 -0.49 -6.32 9.21
C PHE A 66 -1.17 -5.23 8.36
N ARG A 67 -0.58 -4.05 8.19
CA ARG A 67 -1.17 -2.93 7.44
C ARG A 67 -0.12 -1.95 6.90
N TYR A 68 -0.46 -1.21 5.86
CA TYR A 68 0.35 -0.07 5.43
C TYR A 68 -0.28 1.24 5.86
N VAL A 69 0.53 2.17 6.36
CA VAL A 69 0.11 3.57 6.49
C VAL A 69 0.15 4.19 5.11
N VAL A 70 -0.90 4.89 4.69
CA VAL A 70 -0.97 5.57 3.39
C VAL A 70 -1.23 7.05 3.58
N LYS A 71 -0.55 7.87 2.78
CA LYS A 71 -0.81 9.32 2.69
C LYS A 71 -1.57 9.63 1.43
N TYR A 72 -2.66 10.37 1.57
CA TYR A 72 -3.47 10.85 0.44
C TYR A 72 -3.01 12.25 0.08
N SER A 73 -2.63 12.46 -1.18
CA SER A 73 -2.13 13.74 -1.64
C SER A 73 -2.81 14.18 -2.94
N GLU A 74 -3.04 15.49 -3.06
CA GLU A 74 -3.44 16.18 -4.28
C GLU A 74 -2.24 16.91 -4.87
N ILE A 75 -2.08 16.82 -6.19
CA ILE A 75 -1.08 17.57 -6.96
C ILE A 75 -1.83 18.51 -7.89
N LYS A 76 -1.55 19.81 -7.79
CA LYS A 76 -2.03 20.81 -8.73
C LYS A 76 -0.96 21.13 -9.77
N PHE A 77 -1.36 21.17 -11.03
CA PHE A 77 -0.52 21.46 -12.19
C PHE A 77 -0.78 22.87 -12.73
N ASP A 78 0.23 23.43 -13.39
CA ASP A 78 0.08 24.66 -14.17
C ASP A 78 -0.42 24.39 -15.60
N GLU A 79 -0.46 25.42 -16.44
CA GLU A 79 -0.84 25.31 -17.86
C GLU A 79 0.09 24.43 -18.71
N LYS A 80 1.32 24.21 -18.24
CA LYS A 80 2.36 23.44 -18.92
C LYS A 80 2.54 22.05 -18.29
N PHE A 81 1.57 21.60 -17.47
CA PHE A 81 1.62 20.32 -16.76
C PHE A 81 2.79 20.17 -15.78
N LEU A 82 3.33 21.26 -15.25
CA LEU A 82 4.32 21.24 -14.17
C LEU A 82 3.63 21.26 -12.81
N ILE A 83 4.17 20.52 -11.84
CA ILE A 83 3.64 20.52 -10.46
C ILE A 83 3.83 21.90 -9.84
N LYS A 84 2.71 22.56 -9.54
CA LYS A 84 2.67 23.85 -8.87
C LYS A 84 2.56 23.71 -7.35
N LYS A 85 1.79 22.73 -6.88
CA LYS A 85 1.57 22.50 -5.44
C LYS A 85 1.23 21.05 -5.16
N LYS A 86 1.90 20.46 -4.17
CA LYS A 86 1.48 19.22 -3.50
C LYS A 86 0.75 19.60 -2.21
N LYS A 87 -0.43 19.03 -1.98
CA LYS A 87 -1.19 19.17 -0.73
C LYS A 87 -1.47 17.79 -0.17
N ASP A 88 -1.08 17.56 1.06
CA ASP A 88 -1.48 16.35 1.78
C ASP A 88 -2.90 16.55 2.32
N ILE A 89 -3.79 15.63 1.96
CA ILE A 89 -5.22 15.68 2.27
C ILE A 89 -5.49 14.97 3.59
N GLY A 90 -4.77 13.87 3.85
CA GLY A 90 -4.92 13.09 5.06
C GLY A 90 -4.10 11.83 5.02
N GLU A 91 -4.21 11.06 6.10
CA GLU A 91 -3.54 9.78 6.27
C GLU A 91 -4.58 8.72 6.59
N GLY A 92 -4.29 7.47 6.21
CA GLY A 92 -5.15 6.33 6.51
C GLY A 92 -4.35 5.05 6.61
N THR A 93 -5.07 3.96 6.81
CA THR A 93 -4.49 2.62 6.80
C THR A 93 -5.06 1.84 5.64
N LEU A 94 -4.20 1.08 4.98
CA LEU A 94 -4.57 0.22 3.89
C LEU A 94 -4.48 -1.22 4.39
N ASN A 95 -5.65 -1.84 4.54
CA ASN A 95 -5.79 -3.24 4.87
C ASN A 95 -5.43 -4.09 3.64
N TYR A 96 -5.01 -5.33 3.88
CA TYR A 96 -4.44 -6.27 2.90
C TYR A 96 -5.09 -6.43 1.52
N ILE A 97 -6.32 -5.99 1.34
CA ILE A 97 -7.05 -6.09 0.08
C ILE A 97 -6.75 -4.83 -0.75
N PHE A 98 -5.50 -4.69 -1.21
CA PHE A 98 -5.19 -3.81 -2.32
C PHE A 98 -5.43 -4.61 -3.60
N ASP A 99 -6.67 -4.63 -4.06
CA ASP A 99 -7.03 -5.30 -5.30
C ASP A 99 -6.31 -4.56 -6.45
N GLN A 100 -5.19 -5.12 -6.92
CA GLN A 100 -4.29 -4.50 -7.90
C GLN A 100 -5.00 -4.17 -9.22
N THR A 101 -6.18 -4.73 -9.46
CA THR A 101 -6.91 -4.66 -10.72
C THR A 101 -7.42 -3.25 -11.11
N GLY A 102 -7.33 -2.24 -10.23
CA GLY A 102 -7.77 -0.88 -10.51
C GLY A 102 -6.73 0.24 -10.40
N TYR A 103 -5.57 -0.01 -9.80
CA TYR A 103 -4.62 1.04 -9.40
C TYR A 103 -3.41 1.06 -10.33
N LEU A 104 -3.10 2.23 -10.91
CA LEU A 104 -1.87 2.42 -11.69
C LEU A 104 -0.73 2.89 -10.79
N GLU A 105 0.39 2.16 -10.82
CA GLU A 105 1.63 2.56 -10.14
C GLU A 105 2.25 3.78 -10.84
N MET A 106 2.75 4.74 -10.06
CA MET A 106 3.40 5.93 -10.56
C MET A 106 4.60 6.32 -9.69
N LYS A 107 5.50 7.12 -10.25
CA LYS A 107 6.61 7.70 -9.48
C LYS A 107 6.09 8.78 -8.52
N CYS A 108 6.41 8.66 -7.24
CA CYS A 108 6.09 9.69 -6.26
C CYS A 108 6.84 11.00 -6.57
N PRO A 109 6.18 12.16 -6.57
CA PRO A 109 6.84 13.44 -6.70
C PRO A 109 7.68 13.73 -5.45
N LYS A 110 8.96 14.06 -5.65
CA LYS A 110 9.91 14.40 -4.59
C LYS A 110 9.84 15.88 -4.25
N ASN A 111 9.81 16.75 -5.26
CA ASN A 111 9.83 18.22 -5.10
C ASN A 111 8.78 18.92 -5.96
N VAL A 112 8.46 20.17 -5.60
CA VAL A 112 7.65 21.05 -6.45
C VAL A 112 8.40 21.29 -7.78
N GLY A 113 7.67 21.22 -8.89
CA GLY A 113 8.23 21.35 -10.25
C GLY A 113 8.65 20.02 -10.92
N GLU A 114 8.55 18.87 -10.26
CA GLU A 114 8.86 17.58 -10.89
C GLU A 114 7.77 17.15 -11.90
N TYR A 115 8.16 16.43 -12.96
CA TYR A 115 7.23 15.83 -13.93
C TYR A 115 6.85 14.40 -13.52
N LEU A 116 5.59 14.01 -13.77
CA LEU A 116 5.10 12.65 -13.50
C LEU A 116 5.01 11.84 -14.78
N SER A 117 5.53 10.63 -14.74
CA SER A 117 5.38 9.63 -15.80
C SER A 117 4.64 8.41 -15.26
N PHE A 118 3.69 7.89 -16.04
CA PHE A 118 2.96 6.65 -15.78
C PHE A 118 3.62 5.52 -16.60
N ARG A 119 3.76 4.32 -16.02
CA ARG A 119 4.27 3.13 -16.72
C ARG A 119 3.13 2.27 -17.25
#